data_AF-A0A8C7RSF8-F1
#
_entry.id   AF-A0A8C7RSF8-F1
#
_cell.length_a   1.000
_cell.length_b   1.000
_cell.length_c   1.000
_cell.angle_alpha   90.00
_cell.angle_beta   90.00
_cell.angle_gamma   90.00
#
_symmetry.space_group_name_H-M   'P 1'
#
loop_
_entity.id
_entity.type
_entity.pdbx_description
1 polymer ?
#
loop_
_entity_poly.entity_id
_entity_poly.type
_entity_poly.pdbx_seq_one_letter_code
_entity_poly.pdbx_strand_id
1 'polypeptide(L)'
;RRWVFQMDNDPKHTYKVVAKWLKDNKVKVPSSVFGLQGSCIMIPCSFNYPKPEKKPSKLTGIWLKDTYEVIYHPDSSSIIKDSRGRTELMGDLRQKNCSLRIDPLHRSDKGPFTFRIEIKDHDKYTYKDDTVEAHLKRTAITVKVGEVVSAFCSMSHSCPSDSPLLTWSHSGTPSVQSQQLTNVQWEVMSSLNFTPSSTDHNQSLVCTAAYRGGKTVKRLKTLNVKCNYRWHNSRGPLPTTGPTITLENVTRLTEALFCTAINTEGQGHSNPLKLNVECK
;
A
#
# COMPACT_ATOMS: atom_id res chain seq x y z
N ARG A 1 26.34 58.85 -15.66
CA ARG A 1 24.91 58.75 -15.30
C ARG A 1 24.70 57.36 -14.70
N ARG A 2 24.46 57.27 -13.39
CA ARG A 2 24.38 56.02 -12.62
C ARG A 2 22.90 55.65 -12.53
N TRP A 3 22.49 54.57 -13.19
CA TRP A 3 21.14 54.04 -13.06
C TRP A 3 21.11 53.16 -11.81
N VAL A 4 20.31 53.55 -10.81
CA VAL A 4 20.03 52.73 -9.64
C VAL A 4 18.62 52.18 -9.84
N PHE A 5 18.52 50.87 -10.05
CA PHE A 5 17.23 50.18 -10.03
C PHE A 5 16.87 49.91 -8.56
N GLN A 6 15.89 50.65 -8.04
CA GLN A 6 15.22 50.29 -6.79
C GLN A 6 14.09 49.31 -7.12
N MET A 7 14.06 48.16 -6.43
CA MET A 7 12.87 47.31 -6.42
C MET A 7 11.73 48.10 -5.78
N ASP A 8 10.61 48.21 -6.50
CA ASP A 8 9.42 48.89 -6.01
C ASP A 8 8.79 48.05 -4.89
N ASN A 9 8.94 48.48 -3.64
CA ASN A 9 8.41 47.83 -2.44
C ASN A 9 6.93 48.20 -2.21
N ASP A 10 6.12 48.21 -3.27
CA ASP A 10 4.67 48.40 -3.17
C ASP A 10 4.03 47.14 -2.54
N PRO A 11 3.37 47.25 -1.36
CA PRO A 11 2.72 46.14 -0.67
C PRO A 11 1.68 45.40 -1.54
N LYS A 12 1.03 46.10 -2.48
CA LYS A 12 0.04 45.51 -3.39
C LYS A 12 0.69 44.66 -4.47
N HIS A 13 1.87 45.06 -4.95
CA HIS A 13 2.67 44.26 -5.90
C HIS A 13 3.26 43.03 -5.22
N THR A 14 3.84 43.19 -4.03
CA THR A 14 4.37 42.05 -3.26
C THR A 14 3.27 41.05 -2.92
N TYR A 15 2.08 41.50 -2.50
CA TYR A 15 0.93 40.61 -2.27
C TYR A 15 0.50 39.83 -3.53
N LYS A 16 0.42 40.49 -4.69
CA LYS A 16 0.09 39.83 -5.97
C LYS A 16 1.17 38.83 -6.42
N VAL A 17 2.45 39.17 -6.22
CA VAL A 17 3.58 38.28 -6.54
C VAL A 17 3.59 37.06 -5.61
N VAL A 18 3.38 37.24 -4.31
CA VAL A 18 3.27 36.15 -3.33
C VAL A 18 2.04 35.28 -3.61
N ALA A 19 0.88 35.87 -3.93
CA ALA A 19 -0.32 35.13 -4.27
C ALA A 19 -0.16 34.32 -5.58
N LYS A 20 0.51 34.89 -6.59
CA LYS A 20 0.86 34.16 -7.82
C LYS A 20 1.85 33.03 -7.55
N TRP A 21 2.85 33.29 -6.71
CA TRP A 21 3.86 32.31 -6.30
C TRP A 21 3.23 31.12 -5.54
N LEU A 22 2.36 31.37 -4.56
CA LEU A 22 1.61 30.34 -3.83
C LEU A 22 0.65 29.56 -4.74
N LYS A 23 0.16 30.18 -5.81
CA LYS A 23 -0.75 29.54 -6.78
C LYS A 23 0.01 28.62 -7.75
N ASP A 24 1.22 29.01 -8.16
CA ASP A 24 2.03 28.30 -9.15
C ASP A 24 3.02 27.30 -8.53
N ASN A 25 3.39 27.46 -7.25
CA ASN A 25 4.29 26.57 -6.53
C ASN A 25 3.51 25.51 -5.76
N LYS A 26 2.96 24.52 -6.46
CA LYS A 26 2.19 23.42 -5.87
C LYS A 26 2.68 22.08 -6.38
N VAL A 27 2.68 21.08 -5.51
CA VAL A 27 2.82 19.68 -5.92
C VAL A 27 1.49 18.97 -5.70
N LYS A 28 1.12 18.12 -6.65
CA LYS A 28 -0.03 17.23 -6.57
C LYS A 28 0.50 15.84 -6.31
N VAL A 29 0.29 15.39 -5.09
CA VAL A 29 0.57 14.05 -4.60
C VAL A 29 -0.64 13.55 -3.81
N PRO A 30 -0.86 12.23 -3.74
CA PRO A 30 -1.89 11.68 -2.86
C PRO A 30 -1.49 11.87 -1.39
N SER A 31 -2.48 12.03 -0.50
CA SER A 31 -2.23 12.11 0.94
C SER A 31 -1.62 10.82 1.50
N SER A 32 -2.00 9.67 0.94
CA SER A 32 -1.49 8.37 1.34
C SER A 32 -1.37 7.42 0.17
N VAL A 33 -0.38 6.53 0.22
CA VAL A 33 -0.22 5.38 -0.67
C VAL A 33 -0.05 4.12 0.15
N PHE A 34 -0.51 2.99 -0.40
CA PHE A 34 -0.47 1.71 0.29
C PHE A 34 0.38 0.72 -0.49
N GLY A 35 1.32 0.09 0.20
CA GLY A 35 2.20 -0.93 -0.36
C GLY A 35 2.24 -2.20 0.46
N LEU A 36 2.60 -3.30 -0.20
CA LEU A 36 2.88 -4.57 0.46
C LEU A 36 4.38 -4.70 0.69
N GLN A 37 4.76 -5.30 1.82
CA GLN A 37 6.17 -5.57 2.09
C GLN A 37 6.73 -6.49 1.00
N GLY A 38 7.88 -6.13 0.43
CA GLY A 38 8.54 -6.87 -0.65
C GLY A 38 7.95 -6.65 -2.04
N SER A 39 6.88 -5.85 -2.21
CA SER A 39 6.39 -5.41 -3.52
C SER A 39 6.94 -4.04 -3.89
N CYS A 40 6.66 -3.54 -5.10
CA CYS A 40 6.91 -2.15 -5.42
C CYS A 40 5.74 -1.25 -4.99
N ILE A 41 6.01 0.04 -4.82
CA ILE A 41 5.00 1.11 -4.79
C ILE A 41 5.37 2.21 -5.76
N MET A 42 4.35 2.88 -6.28
CA MET A 42 4.49 4.06 -7.12
C MET A 42 3.78 5.22 -6.44
N ILE A 43 4.50 6.31 -6.22
CA ILE A 43 3.97 7.57 -5.70
C ILE A 43 3.73 8.49 -6.90
N PRO A 44 2.47 8.63 -7.37
CA PRO A 44 2.18 9.54 -8.46
C PRO A 44 2.41 10.98 -7.99
N CYS A 45 3.15 11.73 -8.79
CA CYS A 45 3.53 13.09 -8.45
C CYS A 45 3.58 13.96 -9.70
N SER A 46 2.90 15.11 -9.63
CA SER A 46 3.10 16.20 -10.59
C SER A 46 3.35 17.49 -9.84
N PHE A 47 4.27 18.33 -10.32
CA PHE A 47 4.66 19.54 -9.62
C PHE A 47 4.58 20.75 -10.51
N ASN A 48 4.49 21.91 -9.91
CA ASN A 48 4.63 23.17 -10.60
C ASN A 48 5.51 24.09 -9.78
N TYR A 49 6.27 24.93 -10.47
CA TYR A 49 7.14 25.92 -9.87
C TYR A 49 7.01 27.24 -10.64
N PRO A 50 7.26 28.38 -9.98
CA PRO A 50 7.28 29.68 -10.64
C PRO A 50 8.32 29.64 -11.76
N LYS A 51 7.87 29.77 -13.01
CA LYS A 51 8.78 29.70 -14.16
C LYS A 51 9.72 30.91 -14.13
N PRO A 52 11.05 30.72 -14.09
CA PRO A 52 11.98 31.82 -14.27
C PRO A 52 11.87 32.43 -15.67
N GLU A 53 12.28 33.69 -15.83
CA GLU A 53 12.28 34.40 -17.12
C GLU A 53 13.11 33.69 -18.19
N LYS A 54 14.18 33.00 -17.76
CA LYS A 54 15.00 32.14 -18.60
C LYS A 54 14.66 30.68 -18.32
N LYS A 55 14.57 29.86 -19.37
CA LYS A 55 14.36 28.42 -19.20
C LYS A 55 15.52 27.81 -18.41
N PRO A 56 15.23 27.01 -17.36
CA PRO A 56 16.28 26.44 -16.54
C PRO A 56 17.10 25.41 -17.33
N SER A 57 18.42 25.48 -17.17
CA SER A 57 19.38 24.63 -17.88
C SER A 57 19.35 23.19 -17.36
N LYS A 58 19.25 23.01 -16.03
CA LYS A 58 19.19 21.72 -15.36
C LYS A 58 18.18 21.74 -14.20
N LEU A 59 17.40 20.66 -14.11
CA LEU A 59 16.45 20.38 -13.04
C LEU A 59 16.91 19.10 -12.31
N THR A 60 16.96 19.16 -10.98
CA THR A 60 17.30 18.01 -10.13
C THR A 60 16.12 17.75 -9.20
N GLY A 61 15.44 16.63 -9.40
CA GLY A 61 14.36 16.17 -8.53
C GLY A 61 14.90 15.26 -7.44
N ILE A 62 14.43 15.46 -6.22
CA ILE A 62 14.89 14.77 -5.02
C ILE A 62 13.67 14.33 -4.22
N TRP A 63 13.67 13.10 -3.73
CA TRP A 63 12.68 12.65 -2.74
C TRP A 63 13.32 12.50 -1.37
N LEU A 64 12.63 13.05 -0.39
CA LEU A 64 13.04 13.08 1.00
C LEU A 64 12.05 12.26 1.84
N LYS A 65 12.55 11.51 2.80
CA LYS A 65 11.78 10.92 3.89
C LYS A 65 11.97 11.76 5.15
N ASP A 66 10.89 11.96 5.89
CA ASP A 66 10.86 12.78 7.10
C ASP A 66 11.39 14.22 6.89
N THR A 67 11.37 14.74 5.65
CA THR A 67 11.88 16.06 5.23
C THR A 67 13.42 16.19 5.14
N TYR A 68 14.22 15.23 5.61
CA TYR A 68 15.68 15.34 5.63
C TYR A 68 16.43 14.13 5.05
N GLU A 69 15.89 12.92 5.12
CA GLU A 69 16.57 11.72 4.62
C GLU A 69 16.44 11.61 3.11
N VAL A 70 17.54 11.63 2.36
CA VAL A 70 17.50 11.53 0.89
C VAL A 70 17.27 10.08 0.48
N ILE A 71 16.05 9.77 0.05
CA ILE A 71 15.68 8.44 -0.44
C ILE A 71 15.86 8.29 -1.94
N TYR A 72 15.85 9.38 -2.71
CA TYR A 72 16.18 9.38 -4.13
C TYR A 72 16.94 10.65 -4.50
N HIS A 73 18.00 10.47 -5.28
CA HIS A 73 18.80 11.53 -5.87
C HIS A 73 19.46 11.01 -7.16
N PRO A 74 19.65 11.84 -8.21
CA PRO A 74 20.32 11.39 -9.44
C PRO A 74 21.75 10.91 -9.23
N ASP A 75 22.45 11.48 -8.24
CA ASP A 75 23.70 10.93 -7.73
C ASP A 75 23.40 9.94 -6.59
N SER A 76 23.62 8.65 -6.87
CA SER A 76 23.40 7.55 -5.94
C SER A 76 24.21 7.62 -4.65
N SER A 77 25.34 8.36 -4.64
CA SER A 77 26.17 8.53 -3.45
C SER A 77 25.46 9.28 -2.33
N SER A 78 24.53 10.17 -2.71
CA SER A 78 23.72 11.00 -1.80
C SER A 78 22.53 10.26 -1.20
N ILE A 79 22.21 9.05 -1.69
CA ILE A 79 21.06 8.26 -1.22
C ILE A 79 21.43 7.48 0.05
N ILE A 80 20.54 7.49 1.04
CA ILE A 80 20.69 6.71 2.27
C ILE A 80 20.87 5.22 1.96
N LYS A 81 21.67 4.53 2.79
CA LYS A 81 22.07 3.15 2.53
C LYS A 81 20.88 2.19 2.34
N ASP A 82 19.82 2.36 3.12
CA ASP A 82 18.64 1.49 3.05
C ASP A 82 17.88 1.65 1.73
N SER A 83 17.81 2.85 1.14
CA SER A 83 17.04 3.14 -0.10
C SER A 83 17.88 3.06 -1.38
N ARG A 84 19.21 3.00 -1.25
CA ARG A 84 20.13 2.98 -2.39
C ARG A 84 19.86 1.78 -3.30
N GLY A 85 19.62 2.06 -4.59
CA GLY A 85 19.33 1.03 -5.60
C GLY A 85 17.90 0.49 -5.58
N ARG A 86 17.03 0.98 -4.68
CA ARG A 86 15.60 0.61 -4.62
C ARG A 86 14.67 1.70 -5.11
N THR A 87 15.14 2.94 -5.19
CA THR A 87 14.33 4.11 -5.52
C THR A 87 14.68 4.64 -6.91
N GLU A 88 13.65 4.99 -7.68
CA GLU A 88 13.81 5.46 -9.06
C GLU A 88 12.76 6.53 -9.39
N LEU A 89 13.18 7.59 -10.08
CA LEU A 89 12.27 8.58 -10.63
C LEU A 89 11.71 8.07 -11.96
N MET A 90 10.40 7.82 -12.00
CA MET A 90 9.71 7.30 -13.18
C MET A 90 9.21 8.39 -14.12
N GLY A 91 9.23 9.65 -13.68
CA GLY A 91 8.71 10.80 -14.41
C GLY A 91 9.79 11.69 -15.03
N ASP A 92 9.44 12.41 -16.09
CA ASP A 92 10.26 13.48 -16.65
C ASP A 92 9.96 14.83 -15.97
N LEU A 93 10.96 15.40 -15.31
CA LEU A 93 10.88 16.69 -14.64
C LEU A 93 10.56 17.85 -15.59
N ARG A 94 10.96 17.77 -16.87
CA ARG A 94 10.63 18.78 -17.89
C ARG A 94 9.14 18.75 -18.23
N GLN A 95 8.52 17.59 -18.09
CA GLN A 95 7.07 17.38 -18.22
C GLN A 95 6.35 17.53 -16.88
N LYS A 96 7.03 18.06 -15.86
CA LYS A 96 6.47 18.29 -14.52
C LYS A 96 6.02 17.02 -13.81
N ASN A 97 6.58 15.87 -14.18
CA ASN A 97 6.29 14.58 -13.55
C ASN A 97 7.43 14.21 -12.60
N CYS A 98 7.10 14.05 -11.32
CA CYS A 98 8.02 13.75 -10.22
C CYS A 98 7.78 12.36 -9.62
N SER A 99 7.05 11.48 -10.32
CA SER A 99 6.59 10.20 -9.77
C SER A 99 7.75 9.30 -9.35
N LEU A 100 7.65 8.71 -8.16
CA LEU A 100 8.69 7.88 -7.55
C LEU A 100 8.27 6.41 -7.53
N ARG A 101 9.19 5.52 -7.86
CA ARG A 101 9.09 4.09 -7.61
C ARG A 101 10.00 3.69 -6.45
N ILE A 102 9.49 2.86 -5.54
CA ILE A 102 10.28 2.18 -4.49
C ILE A 102 10.09 0.68 -4.67
N ASP A 103 11.18 -0.05 -4.88
CA ASP A 103 11.17 -1.48 -5.21
C ASP A 103 12.48 -2.17 -4.77
N PRO A 104 12.44 -3.16 -3.85
CA PRO A 104 11.28 -3.61 -3.08
C PRO A 104 10.95 -2.66 -1.91
N LEU A 105 9.69 -2.65 -1.47
CA LEU A 105 9.22 -1.90 -0.31
C LEU A 105 9.56 -2.61 1.01
N HIS A 106 10.24 -1.91 1.90
CA HIS A 106 10.62 -2.38 3.23
C HIS A 106 9.68 -1.84 4.32
N ARG A 107 9.78 -2.41 5.53
CA ARG A 107 9.04 -1.91 6.71
C ARG A 107 9.50 -0.52 7.14
N SER A 108 10.76 -0.18 6.85
CA SER A 108 11.41 1.11 7.12
C SER A 108 10.93 2.22 6.19
N ASP A 109 10.41 1.89 5.01
CA ASP A 109 9.94 2.86 4.01
C ASP A 109 8.56 3.44 4.34
N LYS A 110 8.19 3.47 5.63
CA LYS A 110 7.02 4.23 6.06
C LYS A 110 7.33 5.72 5.90
N GLY A 111 6.40 6.42 5.28
CA GLY A 111 6.48 7.87 5.10
C GLY A 111 6.39 8.61 6.44
N PRO A 112 6.36 9.95 6.40
CA PRO A 112 6.04 10.78 5.23
C PRO A 112 7.18 10.97 4.22
N PHE A 113 6.80 11.12 2.94
CA PHE A 113 7.69 11.49 1.84
C PHE A 113 7.37 12.87 1.29
N THR A 114 8.41 13.60 0.90
CA THR A 114 8.32 14.97 0.38
C THR A 114 9.17 15.12 -0.88
N PHE A 115 8.61 15.79 -1.89
CA PHE A 115 9.35 16.14 -3.10
C PHE A 115 10.11 17.46 -2.93
N ARG A 116 11.31 17.51 -3.52
CA ARG A 116 12.15 18.70 -3.59
C ARG A 116 12.68 18.86 -5.01
N ILE A 117 12.69 20.10 -5.50
CA ILE A 117 13.26 20.45 -6.80
C ILE A 117 14.39 21.46 -6.60
N GLU A 118 15.50 21.22 -7.28
CA GLU A 118 16.61 22.17 -7.39
C GLU A 118 16.77 22.60 -8.83
N ILE A 119 16.82 23.90 -9.04
CA ILE A 119 16.89 24.52 -10.35
C ILE A 119 18.26 25.19 -10.44
N LYS A 120 19.08 24.78 -11.42
CA LYS A 120 20.42 25.37 -11.57
C LYS A 120 20.30 26.88 -11.82
N ASP A 121 21.13 27.66 -11.12
CA ASP A 121 21.19 29.13 -11.18
C ASP A 121 19.93 29.85 -10.66
N HIS A 122 19.07 29.13 -9.93
CA HIS A 122 17.82 29.62 -9.35
C HIS A 122 17.57 29.05 -7.94
N ASP A 123 16.44 29.39 -7.35
CA ASP A 123 16.03 28.90 -6.03
C ASP A 123 15.77 27.38 -6.00
N LYS A 124 15.78 26.85 -4.77
CA LYS A 124 15.47 25.47 -4.44
C LYS A 124 14.16 25.40 -3.65
N TYR A 125 13.27 24.49 -4.01
CA TYR A 125 11.94 24.40 -3.39
C TYR A 125 11.71 23.01 -2.80
N THR A 126 11.29 22.97 -1.53
CA THR A 126 10.82 21.77 -0.84
C THR A 126 9.34 21.96 -0.51
N TYR A 127 8.48 21.06 -0.97
CA TYR A 127 7.03 21.16 -0.80
C TYR A 127 6.60 20.55 0.54
N LYS A 128 6.93 21.21 1.65
CA LYS A 128 6.75 20.65 3.01
C LYS A 128 5.31 20.39 3.41
N ASP A 129 4.35 21.14 2.87
CA ASP A 129 2.94 21.01 3.22
C ASP A 129 2.25 19.87 2.44
N ASP A 130 2.87 19.41 1.35
CA ASP A 130 2.33 18.37 0.46
C ASP A 130 3.14 17.07 0.63
N THR A 131 2.82 16.31 1.68
CA THR A 131 3.49 15.06 2.00
C THR A 131 2.65 13.84 1.64
N VAL A 132 3.34 12.71 1.41
CA VAL A 132 2.70 11.42 1.14
C VAL A 132 3.01 10.44 2.26
N GLU A 133 1.99 9.94 2.93
CA GLU A 133 2.15 8.82 3.87
C GLU A 133 2.16 7.48 3.14
N ALA A 134 3.30 6.79 3.16
CA ALA A 134 3.35 5.40 2.73
C ALA A 134 3.04 4.46 3.89
N HIS A 135 1.94 3.72 3.76
CA HIS A 135 1.57 2.71 4.73
C HIS A 135 1.85 1.31 4.21
N LEU A 136 2.41 0.50 5.10
CA LEU A 136 2.51 -0.93 4.89
C LEU A 136 1.16 -1.56 5.25
N LYS A 137 0.44 -2.11 4.26
CA LYS A 137 -0.81 -2.80 4.53
C LYS A 137 -0.49 -4.16 5.15
N ARG A 138 -0.83 -4.36 6.44
CA ARG A 138 -0.68 -5.67 7.10
C ARG A 138 -1.50 -6.70 6.34
N THR A 139 -0.89 -7.85 6.15
CA THR A 139 -1.14 -8.80 5.06
C THR A 139 -2.40 -9.66 5.21
N ALA A 140 -3.37 -9.28 6.02
CA ALA A 140 -4.59 -10.06 6.22
C ALA A 140 -5.77 -9.41 5.49
N ILE A 141 -6.32 -10.08 4.47
CA ILE A 141 -7.74 -9.87 4.16
C ILE A 141 -8.48 -10.60 5.27
N THR A 142 -9.18 -9.84 6.11
CA THR A 142 -10.04 -10.43 7.13
C THR A 142 -11.33 -10.81 6.43
N VAL A 143 -11.62 -12.11 6.36
CA VAL A 143 -12.77 -12.65 5.66
C VAL A 143 -13.61 -13.47 6.62
N LYS A 144 -14.93 -13.45 6.49
CA LYS A 144 -15.81 -14.34 7.25
C LYS A 144 -16.08 -15.60 6.42
N VAL A 145 -16.06 -16.76 7.07
CA VAL A 145 -16.42 -18.03 6.41
C VAL A 145 -17.82 -17.95 5.84
N GLY A 146 -18.01 -18.48 4.62
CA GLY A 146 -19.31 -18.68 4.00
C GLY A 146 -20.02 -17.42 3.49
N GLU A 147 -19.38 -16.24 3.55
CA GLU A 147 -19.80 -15.04 2.83
C GLU A 147 -19.01 -14.95 1.51
N VAL A 148 -19.70 -14.70 0.38
CA VAL A 148 -19.00 -14.47 -0.89
C VAL A 148 -18.17 -13.21 -0.77
N VAL A 149 -16.87 -13.33 -1.02
CA VAL A 149 -15.94 -12.20 -1.03
C VAL A 149 -15.23 -12.06 -2.35
N SER A 150 -14.87 -10.81 -2.66
CA SER A 150 -14.16 -10.46 -3.88
C SER A 150 -12.69 -10.17 -3.58
N ALA A 151 -11.80 -10.96 -4.18
CA ALA A 151 -10.38 -10.62 -4.28
C ALA A 151 -10.08 -9.93 -5.60
N PHE A 152 -9.07 -9.06 -5.63
CA PHE A 152 -8.65 -8.35 -6.84
C PHE A 152 -7.14 -8.49 -7.02
N CYS A 153 -6.72 -8.67 -8.27
CA CYS A 153 -5.32 -8.78 -8.67
C CYS A 153 -5.12 -7.95 -9.93
N SER A 154 -4.17 -7.00 -9.91
CA SER A 154 -3.81 -6.21 -11.08
C SER A 154 -2.36 -6.42 -11.49
N MET A 155 -2.12 -6.38 -12.80
CA MET A 155 -0.81 -6.56 -13.43
C MET A 155 -0.68 -5.60 -14.61
N SER A 156 0.48 -4.94 -14.72
CA SER A 156 0.77 -4.09 -15.87
C SER A 156 1.44 -4.86 -17.01
N HIS A 157 1.09 -4.55 -18.26
CA HIS A 157 1.72 -5.08 -19.46
C HIS A 157 1.80 -4.01 -20.58
N SER A 158 2.64 -4.25 -21.58
CA SER A 158 2.87 -3.28 -22.67
C SER A 158 2.31 -3.72 -24.03
N CYS A 159 1.91 -4.98 -24.18
CA CYS A 159 1.37 -5.53 -25.42
C CYS A 159 -0.13 -5.83 -25.28
N PRO A 160 -1.03 -5.07 -25.92
CA PRO A 160 -2.48 -5.31 -25.86
C PRO A 160 -2.89 -6.64 -26.49
N SER A 161 -2.21 -7.05 -27.57
CA SER A 161 -2.45 -8.33 -28.27
C SER A 161 -2.02 -9.55 -27.49
N ASP A 162 -1.11 -9.39 -26.53
CA ASP A 162 -0.53 -10.46 -25.72
C ASP A 162 -0.68 -10.12 -24.22
N SER A 163 -1.93 -9.98 -23.78
CA SER A 163 -2.25 -9.76 -22.36
C SER A 163 -1.91 -11.01 -21.53
N PRO A 164 -1.42 -10.84 -20.29
CA PRO A 164 -1.11 -11.99 -19.44
C PRO A 164 -2.40 -12.67 -18.97
N LEU A 165 -2.39 -14.00 -19.00
CA LEU A 165 -3.49 -14.81 -18.47
C LEU A 165 -3.41 -14.82 -16.94
N LEU A 166 -4.44 -14.26 -16.30
CA LEU A 166 -4.58 -14.26 -14.84
C LEU A 166 -5.35 -15.51 -14.38
N THR A 167 -4.79 -16.22 -13.40
CA THR A 167 -5.37 -17.41 -12.80
C THR A 167 -5.28 -17.35 -11.28
N TRP A 168 -6.21 -18.02 -10.59
CA TRP A 168 -6.29 -18.02 -9.13
C TRP A 168 -6.07 -19.42 -8.57
N SER A 169 -5.48 -19.52 -7.38
CA SER A 169 -5.29 -20.79 -6.66
C SER A 169 -6.53 -21.28 -5.92
N HIS A 170 -7.59 -20.47 -5.83
CA HIS A 170 -8.83 -20.81 -5.16
C HIS A 170 -9.97 -20.87 -6.19
N SER A 171 -10.89 -21.82 -6.00
CA SER A 171 -12.08 -21.96 -6.83
C SER A 171 -13.04 -20.78 -6.63
N GLY A 172 -13.72 -20.35 -7.69
CA GLY A 172 -14.68 -19.27 -7.62
C GLY A 172 -15.04 -18.77 -9.00
N THR A 173 -15.69 -17.62 -9.05
CA THR A 173 -16.08 -16.97 -10.31
C THR A 173 -15.09 -15.86 -10.63
N PRO A 174 -14.10 -16.08 -11.52
CA PRO A 174 -13.19 -15.04 -11.94
C PRO A 174 -13.89 -14.10 -12.93
N SER A 175 -13.60 -12.82 -12.82
CA SER A 175 -13.84 -11.83 -13.87
C SER A 175 -12.52 -11.17 -14.24
N VAL A 176 -12.38 -10.74 -15.48
CA VAL A 176 -11.18 -10.07 -15.98
C VAL A 176 -11.59 -8.82 -16.73
N GLN A 177 -10.93 -7.71 -16.42
CA GLN A 177 -11.09 -6.43 -17.08
C GLN A 177 -9.70 -5.92 -17.48
N SER A 178 -9.60 -5.30 -18.65
CA SER A 178 -8.37 -4.68 -19.12
C SER A 178 -8.64 -3.21 -19.39
N GLN A 179 -7.74 -2.36 -18.92
CA GLN A 179 -7.83 -0.91 -19.10
C GLN A 179 -6.50 -0.36 -19.61
N GLN A 180 -6.59 0.55 -20.57
CA GLN A 180 -5.44 1.31 -21.02
C GLN A 180 -5.14 2.44 -20.03
N LEU A 181 -3.93 2.46 -19.47
CA LEU A 181 -3.48 3.53 -18.57
C LEU A 181 -2.82 4.66 -19.35
N THR A 182 -2.01 4.32 -20.36
CA THR A 182 -1.33 5.27 -21.26
C THR A 182 -1.22 4.69 -22.68
N ASN A 183 -0.65 5.42 -23.64
CA ASN A 183 -0.44 4.93 -25.01
C ASN A 183 0.45 3.67 -25.10
N VAL A 184 1.21 3.33 -24.04
CA VAL A 184 2.21 2.25 -24.06
C VAL A 184 2.01 1.25 -22.90
N GLN A 185 1.12 1.56 -21.95
CA GLN A 185 0.94 0.76 -20.74
C GLN A 185 -0.53 0.42 -20.52
N TRP A 186 -0.77 -0.87 -20.30
CA TRP A 186 -2.05 -1.50 -20.03
C TRP A 186 -2.04 -2.12 -18.64
N GLU A 187 -3.19 -2.12 -17.98
CA GLU A 187 -3.41 -2.83 -16.75
C GLU A 187 -4.52 -3.84 -16.95
N VAL A 188 -4.23 -5.10 -16.66
CA VAL A 188 -5.23 -6.15 -16.56
C VAL A 188 -5.52 -6.40 -15.09
N MET A 189 -6.81 -6.39 -14.76
CA MET A 189 -7.32 -6.64 -13.43
C MET A 189 -8.23 -7.85 -13.46
N SER A 190 -7.94 -8.84 -12.63
CA SER A 190 -8.85 -9.95 -12.35
C SER A 190 -9.49 -9.78 -10.99
N SER A 191 -10.81 -9.96 -10.92
CA SER A 191 -11.51 -10.19 -9.67
C SER A 191 -11.84 -11.66 -9.51
N LEU A 192 -11.82 -12.18 -8.29
CA LEU A 192 -12.30 -13.52 -7.95
C LEU A 192 -13.37 -13.39 -6.88
N ASN A 193 -14.58 -13.80 -7.20
CA ASN A 193 -15.62 -14.01 -6.20
C ASN A 193 -15.54 -15.45 -5.69
N PHE A 194 -15.22 -15.62 -4.41
CA PHE A 194 -15.10 -16.92 -3.79
C PHE A 194 -15.72 -16.93 -2.40
N THR A 195 -16.10 -18.12 -1.96
CA THR A 195 -16.60 -18.35 -0.61
C THR A 195 -15.47 -18.97 0.20
N PRO A 196 -14.90 -18.28 1.20
CA PRO A 196 -13.82 -18.79 2.03
C PRO A 196 -14.38 -19.82 3.01
N SER A 197 -13.61 -20.87 3.23
CA SER A 197 -13.88 -21.94 4.19
C SER A 197 -12.99 -21.82 5.43
N SER A 198 -13.27 -22.62 6.47
CA SER A 198 -12.44 -22.63 7.68
C SER A 198 -11.00 -23.09 7.42
N THR A 199 -10.77 -23.92 6.41
CA THR A 199 -9.44 -24.42 6.03
C THR A 199 -8.59 -23.38 5.33
N ASP A 200 -9.19 -22.29 4.83
CA ASP A 200 -8.47 -21.18 4.21
C ASP A 200 -7.75 -20.29 5.23
N HIS A 201 -7.97 -20.48 6.54
CA HIS A 201 -7.28 -19.70 7.57
C HIS A 201 -5.76 -19.90 7.51
N ASN A 202 -5.01 -18.79 7.44
CA ASN A 202 -3.56 -18.76 7.24
C ASN A 202 -3.05 -19.37 5.92
N GLN A 203 -3.95 -19.73 5.00
CA GLN A 203 -3.57 -20.13 3.65
C GLN A 203 -3.38 -18.91 2.75
N SER A 204 -2.59 -19.09 1.68
CA SER A 204 -2.31 -18.01 0.72
C SER A 204 -3.18 -18.13 -0.53
N LEU A 205 -3.99 -17.11 -0.79
CA LEU A 205 -4.64 -16.91 -2.09
C LEU A 205 -3.58 -16.40 -3.08
N VAL A 206 -3.37 -17.15 -4.18
CA VAL A 206 -2.36 -16.85 -5.19
C VAL A 206 -3.03 -16.46 -6.50
N CYS A 207 -2.68 -15.29 -7.03
CA CYS A 207 -2.96 -14.85 -8.39
C CYS A 207 -1.70 -15.06 -9.24
N THR A 208 -1.79 -15.80 -10.33
CA THR A 208 -0.69 -16.06 -11.27
C THR A 208 -0.97 -15.40 -12.60
N ALA A 209 -0.04 -14.57 -13.06
CA ALA A 209 -0.02 -13.98 -14.39
C ALA A 209 0.93 -14.76 -15.30
N ALA A 210 0.40 -15.40 -16.32
CA ALA A 210 1.16 -16.13 -17.32
C ALA A 210 1.30 -15.30 -18.60
N TYR A 211 2.53 -15.02 -18.99
CA TYR A 211 2.87 -14.29 -20.22
C TYR A 211 3.23 -15.28 -21.34
N ARG A 212 3.02 -14.85 -22.57
CA ARG A 212 3.47 -15.59 -23.76
C ARG A 212 4.98 -15.82 -23.68
N GLY A 213 5.42 -17.05 -23.97
CA GLY A 213 6.81 -17.48 -23.78
C GLY A 213 7.11 -18.14 -22.42
N GLY A 214 6.08 -18.50 -21.66
CA GLY A 214 6.19 -19.35 -20.48
C GLY A 214 6.65 -18.63 -19.20
N LYS A 215 6.77 -17.30 -19.24
CA LYS A 215 7.11 -16.51 -18.04
C LYS A 215 5.88 -16.33 -17.16
N THR A 216 6.03 -16.60 -15.85
CA THR A 216 4.94 -16.45 -14.89
C THR A 216 5.32 -15.56 -13.72
N VAL A 217 4.39 -14.70 -13.28
CA VAL A 217 4.53 -13.86 -12.09
C VAL A 217 3.41 -14.21 -11.11
N LYS A 218 3.74 -14.39 -9.83
CA LYS A 218 2.76 -14.73 -8.79
C LYS A 218 2.62 -13.60 -7.77
N ARG A 219 1.38 -13.30 -7.39
CA ARG A 219 1.00 -12.43 -6.27
C ARG A 219 0.25 -13.26 -5.25
N LEU A 220 0.64 -13.16 -3.99
CA LEU A 220 0.10 -14.00 -2.93
C LEU A 220 -0.39 -13.14 -1.75
N LYS A 221 -1.51 -13.58 -1.15
CA LYS A 221 -2.13 -12.91 -0.02
C LYS A 221 -2.65 -13.92 0.99
N THR A 222 -2.23 -13.80 2.24
CA THR A 222 -2.71 -14.67 3.31
C THR A 222 -4.15 -14.32 3.69
N LEU A 223 -5.01 -15.34 3.74
CA LEU A 223 -6.40 -15.24 4.16
C LEU A 223 -6.47 -15.38 5.68
N ASN A 224 -7.08 -14.39 6.34
CA ASN A 224 -7.39 -14.49 7.76
C ASN A 224 -8.89 -14.66 7.92
N VAL A 225 -9.28 -15.91 8.07
CA VAL A 225 -10.67 -16.32 8.17
C VAL A 225 -11.14 -16.18 9.62
N LYS A 226 -12.20 -15.41 9.86
CA LYS A 226 -12.84 -15.27 11.17
C LYS A 226 -14.00 -16.25 11.30
N CYS A 227 -13.93 -17.06 12.35
CA CYS A 227 -15.06 -17.84 12.88
C CYS A 227 -15.54 -17.21 14.18
N ASN A 228 -16.83 -17.37 14.49
CA ASN A 228 -17.34 -17.02 15.80
C ASN A 228 -17.22 -18.24 16.71
N TYR A 229 -16.66 -18.07 17.91
CA TYR A 229 -16.42 -19.18 18.82
C TYR A 229 -17.25 -19.01 20.09
N ARG A 230 -17.97 -20.06 20.47
CA ARG A 230 -18.70 -20.14 21.74
C ARG A 230 -18.24 -21.35 22.53
N TRP A 231 -18.02 -21.16 23.82
CA TRP A 231 -17.69 -22.26 24.73
C TRP A 231 -18.95 -22.81 25.38
N HIS A 232 -18.98 -24.12 25.61
CA HIS A 232 -20.13 -24.82 26.17
C HIS A 232 -19.69 -25.81 27.25
N ASN A 233 -20.57 -26.02 28.23
CA ASN A 233 -20.51 -27.10 29.20
C ASN A 233 -21.82 -27.93 29.16
N SER A 234 -22.03 -28.79 30.15
CA SER A 234 -23.23 -29.63 30.22
C SER A 234 -24.53 -28.82 30.45
N ARG A 235 -24.41 -27.60 30.98
CA ARG A 235 -25.52 -26.69 31.30
C ARG A 235 -25.84 -25.70 30.19
N GLY A 236 -24.99 -25.57 29.18
CA GLY A 236 -25.21 -24.70 28.02
C GLY A 236 -24.02 -23.78 27.67
N PRO A 237 -24.28 -22.69 26.93
CA PRO A 237 -23.23 -21.78 26.47
C PRO A 237 -22.68 -20.93 27.61
N LEU A 238 -21.35 -20.76 27.62
CA LEU A 238 -20.61 -19.89 28.52
C LEU A 238 -20.55 -18.46 27.95
N PRO A 239 -20.40 -17.43 28.82
CA PRO A 239 -20.30 -16.04 28.39
C PRO A 239 -18.99 -15.73 27.64
N THR A 240 -17.95 -16.54 27.82
CA THR A 240 -16.66 -16.35 27.16
C THR A 240 -16.75 -16.72 25.68
N THR A 241 -16.33 -15.79 24.82
CA THR A 241 -16.27 -15.97 23.36
C THR A 241 -14.83 -15.83 22.87
N GLY A 242 -14.51 -16.49 21.76
CA GLY A 242 -13.17 -16.50 21.18
C GLY A 242 -12.52 -17.88 21.15
N PRO A 243 -11.39 -18.00 20.44
CA PRO A 243 -10.73 -19.29 20.18
C PRO A 243 -10.07 -19.89 21.42
N THR A 244 -9.90 -19.10 22.48
CA THR A 244 -9.25 -19.51 23.73
C THR A 244 -10.17 -19.19 24.90
N ILE A 245 -10.27 -20.11 25.85
CA ILE A 245 -10.91 -19.87 27.15
C ILE A 245 -9.85 -19.93 28.25
N THR A 246 -9.89 -18.94 29.14
CA THR A 246 -9.14 -18.96 30.39
C THR A 246 -10.13 -19.24 31.51
N LEU A 247 -9.83 -20.25 32.33
CA LEU A 247 -10.64 -20.60 33.49
C LEU A 247 -9.90 -20.16 34.74
N GLU A 248 -10.57 -19.37 35.57
CA GLU A 248 -10.08 -19.02 36.90
C GLU A 248 -10.68 -20.03 37.90
N ASN A 249 -9.91 -20.44 38.91
CA ASN A 249 -10.35 -21.31 40.01
C ASN A 249 -10.89 -22.69 39.56
N VAL A 250 -10.10 -23.43 38.77
CA VAL A 250 -10.44 -24.79 38.32
C VAL A 250 -10.47 -25.76 39.51
N THR A 251 -11.51 -26.59 39.61
CA THR A 251 -11.67 -27.61 40.65
C THR A 251 -11.91 -28.99 40.04
N ARG A 252 -11.89 -30.06 40.85
CA ARG A 252 -12.25 -31.42 40.40
C ARG A 252 -13.70 -31.54 39.90
N LEU A 253 -14.55 -30.58 40.27
CA LEU A 253 -15.95 -30.52 39.84
C LEU A 253 -16.13 -29.74 38.53
N THR A 254 -15.06 -29.19 37.95
CA THR A 254 -15.14 -28.49 36.67
C THR A 254 -15.59 -29.46 35.57
N GLU A 255 -16.72 -29.12 34.94
CA GLU A 255 -17.35 -29.93 33.90
C GLU A 255 -16.50 -29.98 32.63
N ALA A 256 -16.76 -30.98 31.78
CA ALA A 256 -16.14 -31.05 30.46
C ALA A 256 -16.59 -29.86 29.61
N LEU A 257 -15.63 -29.27 28.88
CA LEU A 257 -15.85 -28.11 28.04
C LEU A 257 -15.64 -28.47 26.58
N PHE A 258 -16.47 -27.94 25.70
CA PHE A 258 -16.23 -28.00 24.26
C PHE A 258 -16.46 -26.63 23.63
N CYS A 259 -15.80 -26.40 22.51
CA CYS A 259 -15.95 -25.18 21.73
C CYS A 259 -16.82 -25.48 20.50
N THR A 260 -17.76 -24.58 20.23
CA THR A 260 -18.52 -24.56 18.99
C THR A 260 -18.01 -23.42 18.14
N ALA A 261 -17.49 -23.76 16.96
CA ALA A 261 -17.18 -22.80 15.91
C ALA A 261 -18.42 -22.62 15.04
N ILE A 262 -18.92 -21.38 14.96
CA ILE A 262 -20.14 -21.01 14.26
C ILE A 262 -19.76 -20.10 13.09
N ASN A 263 -20.28 -20.43 11.91
CA ASN A 263 -20.20 -19.62 10.70
C ASN A 263 -21.54 -19.65 9.93
N THR A 264 -21.58 -19.10 8.71
CA THR A 264 -22.79 -19.12 7.88
C THR A 264 -23.06 -20.49 7.23
N GLU A 265 -22.08 -21.39 7.20
CA GLU A 265 -22.24 -22.77 6.71
C GLU A 265 -22.82 -23.71 7.77
N GLY A 266 -22.67 -23.37 9.06
CA GLY A 266 -23.21 -24.16 10.16
C GLY A 266 -22.40 -24.04 11.45
N GLN A 267 -22.44 -25.11 12.23
CA GLN A 267 -21.76 -25.21 13.53
C GLN A 267 -20.91 -26.48 13.57
N GLY A 268 -19.65 -26.33 13.94
CA GLY A 268 -18.74 -27.45 14.21
C GLY A 268 -18.38 -27.49 15.69
N HIS A 269 -18.34 -28.70 16.25
CA HIS A 269 -18.05 -28.91 17.67
C HIS A 269 -16.67 -29.54 17.85
N SER A 270 -15.90 -29.04 18.82
CA SER A 270 -14.69 -29.73 19.27
C SER A 270 -15.06 -30.97 20.09
N ASN A 271 -14.11 -31.88 20.25
CA ASN A 271 -14.24 -32.93 21.26
C ASN A 271 -14.32 -32.30 22.66
N PRO A 272 -15.12 -32.86 23.58
CA PRO A 272 -15.15 -32.42 24.97
C PRO A 272 -13.82 -32.65 25.67
N LEU A 273 -13.29 -31.60 26.29
CA LEU A 273 -12.09 -31.62 27.11
C LEU A 273 -12.49 -31.69 28.59
N LYS A 274 -12.08 -32.75 29.29
CA LYS A 274 -12.22 -32.86 30.74
C LYS A 274 -10.87 -32.57 31.40
N LEU A 275 -10.84 -31.58 32.29
CA LEU A 275 -9.63 -31.22 33.03
C LEU A 275 -9.42 -32.20 34.19
N ASN A 276 -8.24 -32.81 34.27
CA ASN A 276 -7.86 -33.64 35.41
C ASN A 276 -7.13 -32.77 36.44
N VAL A 277 -7.75 -32.55 37.60
CA VAL A 277 -7.19 -31.70 38.67
C VAL A 277 -6.67 -32.58 39.80
N GLU A 278 -5.36 -32.84 39.76
CA GLU A 278 -4.64 -33.58 40.80
C GLU A 278 -4.27 -32.64 41.95
N CYS A 279 -4.47 -33.08 43.19
CA CYS A 279 -4.00 -32.35 44.36
C CYS A 279 -2.55 -32.78 44.62
N LYS A 280 -1.65 -31.82 44.85
CA LYS A 280 -0.34 -32.10 45.44
C LYS A 280 -0.46 -32.17 46.94
#